data_AF-Q4SXF1-F1
#
_entry.id   AF-Q4SXF1-F1
#
_cell.length_a   1.000
_cell.length_b   1.000
_cell.length_c   1.000
_cell.angle_alpha   90.00
_cell.angle_beta   90.00
_cell.angle_gamma   90.00
#
_symmetry.space_group_name_H-M   'P 1'
#
loop_
_entity.id
_entity.type
_entity.pdbx_description
1 polymer ?
#
loop_
_entity_poly.entity_id
_entity_poly.type
_entity_poly.pdbx_seq_one_letter_code
_entity_poly.pdbx_strand_id
1 'polypeptide(L)'
;MDICDAAVASEPKAKDPFADLPKSTFVMDEFKRKYSNEDTLTVAIPHFWEHFDPEGYSIWYGHYKYNDELTLAFMSCNLISGMFQRLDKLRKNAFASVILFGKDNSSSISGIWIVRGQKLPFTLSPDWGIDYESYEWRKLDPNSEECKTMVKEYFLWEGEFKHVGKDFNQGKIFK
;
A
#
# COMPACT_ATOMS: atom_id res chain seq x y z
N MET A 1 -24.57 -37.51 -4.72
CA MET A 1 -24.49 -36.20 -4.03
C MET A 1 -23.26 -36.28 -3.15
N ASP A 2 -22.19 -35.64 -3.61
CA ASP A 2 -20.83 -35.75 -3.05
C ASP A 2 -20.72 -35.14 -1.65
N ILE A 3 -19.99 -35.84 -0.78
CA ILE A 3 -19.78 -35.54 0.65
C ILE A 3 -18.71 -34.43 0.85
N CYS A 4 -18.24 -33.81 -0.23
CA CYS A 4 -17.18 -32.79 -0.19
C CYS A 4 -17.67 -31.37 0.13
N ASP A 5 -18.98 -31.09 0.06
CA ASP A 5 -19.54 -29.73 0.25
C ASP A 5 -19.85 -29.37 1.72
N ALA A 6 -19.65 -30.29 2.67
CA ALA A 6 -19.97 -30.06 4.08
C ALA A 6 -18.80 -29.50 4.93
N ALA A 7 -17.60 -29.32 4.35
CA ALA A 7 -16.41 -28.87 5.07
C ALA A 7 -16.10 -27.37 4.94
N VAL A 8 -16.90 -26.59 4.21
CA VAL A 8 -16.71 -25.12 4.07
C VAL A 8 -17.73 -24.35 4.92
N ALA A 9 -18.07 -24.88 6.09
CA ALA A 9 -18.90 -24.19 7.07
C ALA A 9 -18.00 -23.57 8.15
N SER A 10 -17.94 -22.24 8.12
CA SER A 10 -17.56 -21.35 9.22
C SER A 10 -16.08 -21.28 9.63
N GLU A 11 -15.24 -20.71 8.77
CA GLU A 11 -14.41 -19.65 9.34
C GLU A 11 -15.37 -18.52 9.75
N PRO A 12 -15.42 -18.10 11.03
CA PRO A 12 -16.20 -16.94 11.41
C PRO A 12 -15.74 -15.80 10.50
N LYS A 13 -16.67 -15.21 9.72
CA LYS A 13 -16.41 -13.96 8.98
C LYS A 13 -15.82 -13.01 10.02
N ALA A 14 -14.50 -12.85 9.99
CA ALA A 14 -13.81 -11.94 10.89
C ALA A 14 -14.55 -10.62 10.77
N LYS A 15 -15.02 -10.08 11.91
CA LYS A 15 -15.71 -8.80 11.94
C LYS A 15 -14.88 -7.83 11.12
N ASP A 16 -15.49 -7.19 10.11
CA ASP A 16 -14.78 -6.24 9.28
C ASP A 16 -14.14 -5.19 10.20
N PRO A 17 -12.81 -5.11 10.28
CA PRO A 17 -12.14 -4.27 11.24
C PRO A 17 -12.36 -2.77 10.95
N PHE A 18 -12.98 -2.45 9.81
CA PHE A 18 -13.37 -1.10 9.41
C PHE A 18 -14.88 -0.83 9.55
N ALA A 19 -15.67 -1.79 10.04
CA ALA A 19 -17.13 -1.65 10.15
C ALA A 19 -17.57 -0.49 11.07
N ASP A 20 -16.77 -0.18 12.08
CA ASP A 20 -17.05 0.90 13.04
C ASP A 20 -16.67 2.29 12.50
N LEU A 21 -15.99 2.37 11.34
CA LEU A 21 -15.58 3.64 10.75
C LEU A 21 -16.74 4.31 9.98
N PRO A 22 -16.88 5.64 10.08
CA PRO A 22 -17.92 6.38 9.39
C PRO A 22 -17.76 6.23 7.88
N LYS A 23 -18.83 5.96 7.14
CA LYS A 23 -18.79 5.74 5.68
C LYS A 23 -18.00 6.85 4.99
N SER A 24 -16.98 6.46 4.23
CA SER A 24 -16.18 7.40 3.44
C SER A 24 -16.86 7.68 2.09
N THR A 25 -16.69 8.89 1.59
CA THR A 25 -17.08 9.29 0.23
C THR A 25 -16.12 8.76 -0.83
N PHE A 26 -14.87 8.44 -0.45
CA PHE A 26 -13.85 7.93 -1.36
C PHE A 26 -14.10 6.45 -1.69
N VAL A 27 -14.21 6.15 -2.99
CA VAL A 27 -14.42 4.79 -3.50
C VAL A 27 -13.09 4.21 -3.97
N MET A 28 -12.43 3.44 -3.09
CA MET A 28 -11.12 2.84 -3.37
C MET A 28 -11.09 1.97 -4.64
N ASP A 29 -12.13 1.18 -4.88
CA ASP A 29 -12.21 0.30 -6.07
C ASP A 29 -12.30 1.10 -7.38
N GLU A 30 -12.99 2.24 -7.37
CA GLU A 30 -13.06 3.14 -8.53
C GLU A 30 -11.69 3.75 -8.81
N PHE A 31 -11.03 4.27 -7.77
CA PHE A 31 -9.68 4.81 -7.90
C PHE A 31 -8.70 3.75 -8.46
N LYS A 32 -8.71 2.52 -7.94
CA LYS A 32 -7.87 1.42 -8.45
C LYS A 32 -8.11 1.10 -9.91
N ARG A 33 -9.38 1.14 -10.34
CA ARG A 33 -9.76 0.91 -11.74
C ARG A 33 -9.20 2.02 -12.62
N LYS A 34 -9.36 3.29 -12.22
CA LYS A 34 -8.82 4.44 -12.96
C LYS A 34 -7.29 4.39 -13.03
N TYR A 35 -6.63 4.13 -11.91
CA TYR A 35 -5.17 3.97 -11.83
C TYR A 35 -4.65 2.85 -12.74
N SER A 36 -5.41 1.77 -12.93
CA SER A 36 -4.96 0.62 -13.74
C SER A 36 -5.24 0.76 -15.23
N ASN A 37 -6.25 1.53 -15.61
CA ASN A 37 -6.77 1.55 -16.98
C ASN A 37 -6.54 2.88 -17.71
N GLU A 38 -6.25 3.95 -16.98
CA GLU A 38 -6.14 5.31 -17.51
C GLU A 38 -4.77 5.91 -17.21
N ASP A 39 -4.48 7.07 -17.79
CA ASP A 39 -3.21 7.75 -17.58
C ASP A 39 -3.06 8.21 -16.13
N THR A 40 -1.99 7.76 -15.46
CA THR A 40 -1.79 8.02 -14.04
C THR A 40 -1.59 9.51 -13.75
N LEU A 41 -0.85 10.21 -14.60
CA LEU A 41 -0.46 11.61 -14.37
C LEU A 41 -1.63 12.57 -14.55
N THR A 42 -2.37 12.40 -15.64
CA THR A 42 -3.42 13.33 -16.09
C THR A 42 -4.81 12.94 -15.63
N VAL A 43 -5.03 11.68 -15.25
CA VAL A 43 -6.35 11.19 -14.82
C VAL A 43 -6.34 10.62 -13.40
N ALA A 44 -5.53 9.59 -13.12
CA ALA A 44 -5.67 8.87 -11.85
C ALA A 44 -5.27 9.72 -10.63
N ILE A 45 -4.16 10.48 -10.71
CA ILE A 45 -3.71 11.36 -9.62
C ILE A 45 -4.69 12.53 -9.40
N PRO A 46 -5.13 13.28 -10.43
CA PRO A 46 -6.16 14.29 -10.24
C PRO A 46 -7.45 13.72 -9.64
N HIS A 47 -7.93 12.58 -10.15
CA HIS A 47 -9.11 11.91 -9.63
C HIS A 47 -8.95 11.50 -8.16
N PHE A 48 -7.77 10.99 -7.78
CA PHE A 48 -7.44 10.68 -6.39
C PHE A 48 -7.63 11.91 -5.51
N TRP A 49 -6.98 13.03 -5.81
CA TRP A 49 -7.05 14.23 -4.98
C TRP A 49 -8.43 14.90 -4.94
N GLU A 50 -9.20 14.82 -6.04
CA GLU A 50 -10.57 15.35 -6.10
C GLU A 50 -11.54 14.56 -5.20
N HIS A 51 -11.36 13.24 -5.09
CA HIS A 51 -12.28 12.36 -4.36
C HIS A 51 -11.73 11.91 -3.00
N PHE A 52 -10.46 12.19 -2.70
CA PHE A 52 -9.80 11.73 -1.48
C PHE A 52 -10.50 12.31 -0.26
N ASP A 53 -10.90 11.42 0.64
CA ASP A 53 -11.52 11.74 1.90
C ASP A 53 -10.48 11.64 3.02
N PRO A 54 -9.92 12.76 3.51
CA PRO A 54 -8.89 12.77 4.55
C PRO A 54 -9.42 12.38 5.93
N GLU A 55 -10.74 12.39 6.16
CA GLU A 55 -11.35 11.90 7.41
C GLU A 55 -11.52 10.37 7.35
N GLY A 56 -11.87 9.87 6.16
CA GLY A 56 -12.09 8.45 5.91
C GLY A 56 -10.82 7.65 5.65
N TYR A 57 -9.80 8.24 5.03
CA TYR A 57 -8.56 7.56 4.64
C TYR A 57 -7.34 8.34 5.11
N SER A 58 -6.21 7.64 5.21
CA SER A 58 -4.93 8.25 5.53
C SER A 58 -3.82 7.75 4.60
N ILE A 59 -2.85 8.63 4.37
CA ILE A 59 -1.68 8.38 3.54
C ILE A 59 -0.48 8.15 4.45
N TRP A 60 0.24 7.06 4.21
CA TRP A 60 1.39 6.65 5.00
C TRP A 60 2.57 6.40 4.09
N TYR A 61 3.71 6.92 4.52
CA TYR A 61 5.00 6.56 3.98
C TYR A 61 5.59 5.40 4.77
N GLY A 62 5.82 4.27 4.12
CA GLY A 62 6.51 3.12 4.68
C GLY A 62 7.93 3.03 4.14
N HIS A 63 8.93 2.94 5.01
CA HIS A 63 10.33 2.70 4.64
C HIS A 63 10.87 1.46 5.35
N TYR A 64 11.51 0.55 4.63
CA TYR A 64 12.02 -0.69 5.18
C TYR A 64 13.26 -0.43 6.04
N LYS A 65 13.27 -0.95 7.27
CA LYS A 65 14.32 -0.68 8.26
C LYS A 65 15.62 -1.45 7.98
N TYR A 66 15.50 -2.67 7.45
CA TYR A 66 16.61 -3.62 7.34
C TYR A 66 17.20 -3.65 5.92
N ASN A 67 17.50 -2.49 5.35
CA ASN A 67 18.01 -2.40 3.98
C ASN A 67 19.31 -3.17 3.76
N ASP A 68 20.11 -3.37 4.82
CA ASP A 68 21.35 -4.16 4.79
C ASP A 68 21.11 -5.67 4.58
N GLU A 69 19.90 -6.16 4.84
CA GLU A 69 19.51 -7.56 4.57
C GLU A 69 19.07 -7.78 3.11
N LEU A 70 18.87 -6.70 2.35
CA LEU A 70 18.44 -6.74 0.96
C LEU A 70 19.63 -7.04 0.05
N THR A 71 19.79 -8.32 -0.29
CA THR A 71 20.88 -8.80 -1.14
C THR A 71 20.57 -8.64 -2.63
N LEU A 72 19.71 -9.46 -3.21
CA LEU A 72 19.42 -9.45 -4.64
C LEU A 72 18.08 -8.76 -4.90
N ALA A 73 18.01 -7.92 -5.93
CA ALA A 73 16.81 -7.14 -6.24
C ALA A 73 15.56 -8.03 -6.41
N PHE A 74 15.70 -9.21 -7.04
CA PHE A 74 14.58 -10.14 -7.19
C PHE A 74 14.11 -10.72 -5.84
N MET A 75 15.02 -10.95 -4.88
CA MET A 75 14.66 -11.42 -3.53
C MET A 75 13.89 -10.33 -2.78
N SER A 76 14.34 -9.09 -2.88
CA SER A 76 13.65 -7.92 -2.32
C SER A 76 12.25 -7.75 -2.92
N CYS A 77 12.09 -7.95 -4.24
CA CYS A 77 10.78 -7.94 -4.88
C CYS A 77 9.87 -9.11 -4.43
N ASN A 78 10.44 -10.28 -4.16
CA ASN A 78 9.70 -11.41 -3.60
C ASN A 78 9.24 -11.12 -2.17
N LEU A 79 10.05 -10.43 -1.37
CA LEU A 79 9.67 -9.98 -0.03
C LEU A 79 8.45 -9.06 -0.08
N ILE A 80 8.47 -8.04 -0.96
CA ILE A 80 7.32 -7.13 -1.16
C ILE A 80 6.08 -7.92 -1.59
N SER A 81 6.24 -8.83 -2.54
CA SER A 81 5.12 -9.63 -3.06
C SER A 81 4.54 -10.57 -2.00
N GLY A 82 5.39 -11.15 -1.14
CA GLY A 82 4.97 -11.97 0.00
C GLY A 82 4.18 -11.19 1.03
N MET A 83 4.60 -9.95 1.32
CA MET A 83 3.83 -9.03 2.19
C MET A 83 2.45 -8.76 1.61
N PHE A 84 2.35 -8.48 0.31
CA PHE A 84 1.05 -8.23 -0.34
C PHE A 84 0.10 -9.42 -0.25
N GLN A 85 0.61 -10.65 -0.37
CA GLN A 85 -0.22 -11.85 -0.21
C GLN A 85 -0.77 -12.00 1.22
N ARG A 86 0.05 -11.72 2.24
CA ARG A 86 -0.40 -11.72 3.65
C ARG A 86 -1.43 -10.63 3.94
N LEU A 87 -1.33 -9.51 3.23
CA LEU A 87 -2.27 -8.40 3.31
C LEU A 87 -3.48 -8.54 2.37
N ASP A 88 -3.69 -9.67 1.67
CA ASP A 88 -4.78 -9.79 0.67
C ASP A 88 -6.17 -9.45 1.23
N LYS A 89 -6.44 -9.79 2.51
CA LYS A 89 -7.70 -9.42 3.19
C LYS A 89 -7.87 -7.90 3.36
N LEU A 90 -6.78 -7.15 3.45
CA LEU A 90 -6.76 -5.69 3.57
C LEU A 90 -6.97 -4.99 2.22
N ARG A 91 -6.79 -5.67 1.09
CA ARG A 91 -6.78 -5.05 -0.24
C ARG A 91 -8.04 -4.23 -0.51
N LYS A 92 -9.23 -4.65 -0.08
CA LYS A 92 -10.49 -3.91 -0.33
C LYS A 92 -10.46 -2.48 0.23
N ASN A 93 -9.74 -2.27 1.33
CA ASN A 93 -9.73 -1.02 2.08
C ASN A 93 -8.37 -0.31 2.02
N ALA A 94 -7.47 -0.75 1.15
CA ALA A 94 -6.15 -0.16 1.02
C ALA A 94 -5.62 -0.23 -0.41
N PHE A 95 -4.70 0.67 -0.70
CA PHE A 95 -3.91 0.70 -1.92
C PHE A 95 -2.49 1.07 -1.56
N ALA A 96 -1.50 0.51 -2.24
CA ALA A 96 -0.13 0.97 -2.06
C ALA A 96 0.67 0.91 -3.35
N SER A 97 1.62 1.83 -3.46
CA SER A 97 2.69 1.77 -4.44
C SER A 97 4.02 1.66 -3.71
N VAL A 98 4.63 0.49 -3.77
CA VAL A 98 5.90 0.17 -3.13
C VAL A 98 6.96 0.03 -4.20
N ILE A 99 8.09 0.68 -4.00
CA ILE A 99 9.20 0.71 -4.95
C ILE A 99 10.44 0.12 -4.27
N LEU A 100 11.11 -0.75 -5.01
CA LEU A 100 12.49 -1.13 -4.79
C LEU A 100 13.39 -0.10 -5.49
N PHE A 101 14.31 0.47 -4.73
CA PHE A 101 15.32 1.41 -5.21
C PHE A 101 16.72 0.79 -5.15
N GLY A 102 17.62 1.31 -5.97
CA GLY A 102 19.03 0.95 -6.00
C GLY A 102 19.30 -0.30 -6.83
N LYS A 103 20.31 -1.08 -6.41
CA LYS A 103 20.79 -2.27 -7.13
C LYS A 103 21.11 -3.38 -6.14
N ASP A 104 21.54 -4.53 -6.64
CA ASP A 104 21.98 -5.66 -5.81
C ASP A 104 23.00 -5.21 -4.76
N ASN A 105 22.82 -5.67 -3.52
CA ASN A 105 23.59 -5.39 -2.31
C ASN A 105 23.58 -3.92 -1.86
N SER A 106 22.79 -3.07 -2.52
CA SER A 106 22.56 -1.68 -2.12
C SER A 106 21.12 -1.27 -2.44
N SER A 107 20.18 -2.13 -2.07
CA SER A 107 18.76 -1.90 -2.29
C SER A 107 18.13 -1.07 -1.16
N SER A 108 16.96 -0.51 -1.41
CA SER A 108 16.10 0.09 -0.39
C SER A 108 14.65 -0.12 -0.80
N ILE A 109 13.77 -0.32 0.17
CA ILE A 109 12.33 -0.45 -0.11
C ILE A 109 11.61 0.69 0.59
N SER A 110 10.78 1.38 -0.17
CA SER A 110 9.84 2.35 0.39
C SER A 110 8.59 2.45 -0.45
N GLY A 111 7.51 2.95 0.13
CA GLY A 111 6.24 3.01 -0.55
C GLY A 111 5.25 3.96 0.08
N ILE A 112 4.28 4.37 -0.73
CA ILE A 112 3.12 5.15 -0.30
C ILE A 112 1.93 4.21 -0.17
N TRP A 113 1.30 4.25 0.99
CA TRP A 113 0.16 3.42 1.37
C TRP A 113 -1.02 4.33 1.68
N ILE A 114 -2.14 4.07 1.01
CA ILE A 114 -3.45 4.62 1.34
C ILE A 114 -4.22 3.55 2.08
N VAL A 115 -4.63 3.84 3.31
CA VAL A 115 -5.37 2.89 4.15
C VAL A 115 -6.64 3.55 4.69
N ARG A 116 -7.69 2.74 4.84
CA ARG A 116 -8.93 3.17 5.47
C ARG A 116 -8.71 3.48 6.95
N GLY A 117 -9.24 4.62 7.39
CA GLY A 117 -9.15 5.10 8.76
C GLY A 117 -7.91 5.95 9.02
N GLN A 118 -7.77 6.40 10.26
CA GLN A 118 -6.71 7.34 10.68
C GLN A 118 -5.50 6.67 11.33
N LYS A 119 -5.57 5.36 11.56
CA LYS A 119 -4.54 4.52 12.17
C LYS A 119 -4.17 3.41 11.19
N LEU A 120 -2.93 2.94 11.28
CA LEU A 120 -2.50 1.82 10.48
C LEU A 120 -3.25 0.55 10.87
N PRO A 121 -3.74 -0.23 9.90
CA PRO A 121 -4.63 -1.36 10.15
C PRO A 121 -3.91 -2.60 10.69
N PHE A 122 -2.58 -2.61 10.75
CA PHE A 122 -1.80 -3.82 11.05
C PHE A 122 -2.03 -4.39 12.46
N THR A 123 -2.51 -3.57 13.40
CA THR A 123 -2.90 -4.03 14.75
C THR A 123 -4.31 -4.61 14.82
N LEU A 124 -5.09 -4.49 13.74
CA LEU A 124 -6.47 -4.97 13.68
C LEU A 124 -6.57 -6.48 13.39
N SER A 125 -5.49 -7.10 12.91
CA SER A 125 -5.40 -8.53 12.68
C SER A 125 -3.98 -9.03 13.00
N PRO A 126 -3.83 -10.13 13.76
CA PRO A 126 -2.53 -10.76 14.00
C PRO A 126 -1.78 -11.11 12.70
N ASP A 127 -2.52 -11.47 11.65
CA ASP A 127 -1.97 -11.86 10.34
C ASP A 127 -1.27 -10.70 9.62
N TRP A 128 -1.61 -9.45 9.95
CA TRP A 128 -1.11 -8.25 9.27
C TRP A 128 0.10 -7.63 9.97
N GLY A 129 0.34 -7.97 11.24
CA GLY A 129 1.42 -7.41 12.04
C GLY A 129 2.82 -7.92 11.68
N ILE A 130 2.92 -9.05 10.97
CA ILE A 130 4.17 -9.78 10.77
C ILE A 130 5.24 -8.95 10.04
N ASP A 131 4.89 -8.33 8.91
CA ASP A 131 5.86 -7.52 8.16
C ASP A 131 5.85 -6.05 8.56
N TYR A 132 4.77 -5.60 9.20
CA TYR A 132 4.56 -4.20 9.55
C TYR A 132 5.73 -3.64 10.37
N GLU A 133 6.24 -4.42 11.32
CA GLU A 133 7.31 -4.02 12.22
C GLU A 133 8.65 -3.79 11.50
N SER A 134 8.86 -4.46 10.37
CA SER A 134 10.05 -4.30 9.52
C SER A 134 10.07 -2.99 8.74
N TYR A 135 8.96 -2.25 8.74
CA TYR A 135 8.86 -0.93 8.14
C TYR A 135 8.72 0.14 9.23
N GLU A 136 9.28 1.31 8.96
CA GLU A 136 8.99 2.54 9.66
C GLU A 136 7.87 3.27 8.93
N TRP A 137 6.89 3.77 9.68
CA TRP A 137 5.68 4.35 9.12
C TRP A 137 5.52 5.78 9.56
N ARG A 138 5.41 6.68 8.59
CA ARG A 138 5.14 8.09 8.81
C ARG A 138 3.83 8.47 8.15
N LYS A 139 2.88 8.93 8.95
CA LYS A 139 1.63 9.51 8.42
C LYS A 139 1.97 10.81 7.72
N LEU A 140 1.49 10.98 6.50
CA LEU A 140 1.65 12.20 5.73
C LEU A 140 0.41 13.08 5.87
N ASP A 141 0.60 14.39 5.83
CA ASP A 141 -0.50 15.36 5.72
C ASP A 141 -0.92 15.47 4.25
N PRO A 142 -2.16 15.09 3.89
CA PRO A 142 -2.67 15.18 2.51
C PRO A 142 -2.58 16.58 1.91
N ASN A 143 -2.59 17.63 2.73
CA ASN A 143 -2.52 19.01 2.25
C ASN A 143 -1.10 19.49 1.97
N SER A 144 -0.08 18.77 2.45
CA SER A 144 1.33 19.14 2.29
C SER A 144 1.82 18.92 0.86
N GLU A 145 2.67 19.83 0.38
CA GLU A 145 3.33 19.68 -0.93
C GLU A 145 4.25 18.46 -0.95
N GLU A 146 4.86 18.10 0.19
CA GLU A 146 5.62 16.86 0.34
C GLU A 146 4.75 15.64 0.01
N CYS A 147 3.56 15.53 0.62
CA CYS A 147 2.67 14.40 0.37
C CYS A 147 2.21 14.35 -1.09
N LYS A 148 1.87 15.49 -1.69
CA LYS A 148 1.45 15.56 -3.10
C LYS A 148 2.57 15.11 -4.04
N THR A 149 3.80 15.57 -3.81
CA THR A 149 4.97 15.16 -4.58
C THR A 149 5.25 13.68 -4.39
N MET A 150 5.29 13.18 -3.16
CA MET A 150 5.53 11.75 -2.89
C MET A 150 4.46 10.88 -3.53
N VAL A 151 3.17 11.19 -3.36
CA VAL A 151 2.07 10.45 -4.00
C VAL A 151 2.26 10.44 -5.51
N LYS A 152 2.56 11.59 -6.13
CA LYS A 152 2.79 11.69 -7.57
C LYS A 152 3.97 10.82 -8.02
N GLU A 153 5.13 10.96 -7.39
CA GLU A 153 6.34 10.20 -7.76
C GLU A 153 6.15 8.69 -7.59
N TYR A 154 5.59 8.26 -6.45
CA TYR A 154 5.34 6.85 -6.19
C TYR A 154 4.24 6.28 -7.07
N PHE A 155 3.24 7.06 -7.48
CA PHE A 155 2.16 6.56 -8.33
C PHE A 155 2.59 6.45 -9.78
N LEU A 156 3.47 7.35 -10.24
CA LEU A 156 4.03 7.31 -11.59
C LEU A 156 5.20 6.37 -11.73
N TRP A 157 5.86 6.02 -10.62
CA TRP A 157 7.19 5.40 -10.61
C TRP A 157 8.26 6.25 -11.31
N GLU A 158 8.00 7.55 -11.43
CA GLU A 158 8.84 8.53 -12.06
C GLU A 158 8.99 9.73 -11.14
N GLY A 159 10.23 10.11 -10.85
CA GLY A 159 10.55 11.16 -9.90
C GLY A 159 12.03 11.24 -9.61
N GLU A 160 12.45 12.29 -8.90
CA GLU A 160 13.84 12.40 -8.44
C GLU A 160 14.05 11.62 -7.14
N PHE A 161 12.97 11.23 -6.44
CA PHE A 161 12.98 10.44 -5.22
C PHE A 161 14.03 10.95 -4.21
N LYS A 162 14.12 12.27 -4.05
CA LYS A 162 15.17 12.95 -3.26
C LYS A 162 15.28 12.45 -1.83
N HIS A 163 14.15 12.02 -1.25
CA HIS A 163 14.07 11.47 0.10
C HIS A 163 14.69 10.07 0.22
N VAL A 164 14.83 9.31 -0.88
CA VAL A 164 15.49 7.99 -0.88
C VAL A 164 16.95 8.11 -1.30
N GLY A 165 17.26 8.98 -2.27
CA GLY A 165 18.62 9.18 -2.78
C GLY A 165 19.19 7.96 -3.53
N LYS A 166 18.31 7.05 -3.99
CA LYS A 166 18.66 5.88 -4.80
C LYS A 166 17.77 5.85 -6.05
N ASP A 167 18.32 5.34 -7.15
CA ASP A 167 17.60 5.23 -8.41
C ASP A 167 16.42 4.26 -8.32
N PHE A 168 15.36 4.52 -9.08
CA PHE A 168 14.26 3.59 -9.25
C PHE A 168 14.78 2.27 -9.85
N ASN A 169 14.34 1.12 -9.30
CA ASN A 169 14.62 -0.20 -9.86
C ASN A 169 13.33 -0.88 -10.31
N GLN A 170 12.42 -1.17 -9.37
CA GLN A 170 11.18 -1.89 -9.65
C GLN A 170 10.03 -1.40 -8.78
N GLY A 171 8.85 -1.22 -9.38
CA GLY A 171 7.62 -0.88 -8.69
C GLY A 171 6.67 -2.07 -8.52
N LYS A 172 5.92 -2.09 -7.41
CA LYS A 172 4.90 -3.08 -7.09
C LYS A 172 3.67 -2.36 -6.54
N ILE A 173 2.50 -2.66 -7.11
CA ILE A 173 1.22 -2.12 -6.66
C ILE A 173 0.49 -3.14 -5.81
N PHE A 174 0.02 -2.70 -4.65
CA PHE A 174 -0.94 -3.41 -3.82
C PHE A 174 -2.34 -2.88 -4.13
N LYS A 175 -3.19 -3.72 -4.71
CA LYS A 175 -4.57 -3.38 -5.07
C LYS A 175 -5.50 -4.58 -4.98
#